data_AF-A0A7X4IYE3-F1
#
_entry.id   AF-A0A7X4IYE3-F1
#
_cell.length_a   1.000
_cell.length_b   1.000
_cell.length_c   1.000
_cell.angle_alpha   90.00
_cell.angle_beta   90.00
_cell.angle_gamma   90.00
#
_symmetry.space_group_name_H-M   'P 1'
#
loop_
_entity.id
_entity.type
_entity.pdbx_description
1 polymer ?
#
loop_
_entity_poly.entity_id
_entity_poly.type
_entity_poly.pdbx_seq_one_letter_code
_entity_poly.pdbx_strand_id
1 'polypeptide(L)'
;MVVVRSPDETLLVATEHGMGKRSEIAGYRLQQRGGQGVINLKLADRRDRVVAVKAVRDVDQFMVITRNGVVNRQRADEVRVIGRATQGVRLVNLDKGDQVVDVALVVGDNGED
;
A
#
# COMPACT_ATOMS: atom_id res chain seq x y z
N MET A 1 8.14 -2.77 9.65
CA MET A 1 8.96 -1.55 9.51
C MET A 1 9.14 -1.30 8.02
N VAL A 2 8.95 -0.06 7.56
CA VAL A 2 9.19 0.33 6.16
C VAL A 2 10.36 1.31 6.15
N VAL A 3 11.31 1.09 5.24
CA VAL A 3 12.42 2.00 5.00
C VAL A 3 12.13 2.72 3.69
N VAL A 4 12.15 4.04 3.76
CA VAL A 4 12.02 4.93 2.60
C VAL A 4 13.42 5.38 2.24
N ARG A 5 13.84 5.14 0.99
CA ARG A 5 15.21 5.43 0.55
C ARG A 5 15.35 6.81 -0.06
N SER A 6 14.27 7.32 -0.64
CA SER A 6 14.29 8.57 -1.39
C SER A 6 12.96 9.33 -1.28
N PRO A 7 12.93 10.67 -1.38
CA PRO A 7 11.71 11.46 -1.24
C PRO A 7 10.66 11.26 -2.34
N ASP A 8 11.04 10.70 -3.50
CA ASP A 8 10.16 10.36 -4.63
C ASP A 8 9.43 9.02 -4.43
N GLU A 9 9.83 8.22 -3.45
CA GLU A 9 9.06 7.06 -3.05
C GLU A 9 7.75 7.49 -2.39
N THR A 10 6.74 6.65 -2.52
CA THR A 10 5.43 6.83 -1.87
C THR A 10 5.09 5.59 -1.05
N LEU A 11 4.23 5.72 -0.04
CA LEU A 11 3.75 4.56 0.72
C LEU A 11 2.53 3.96 0.06
N LEU A 12 2.70 2.77 -0.53
CA LEU A 12 1.60 1.88 -0.86
C LEU A 12 1.06 1.24 0.43
N VAL A 13 -0.25 1.34 0.61
CA VAL A 13 -0.98 0.71 1.73
C VAL A 13 -2.08 -0.15 1.13
N ALA A 14 -2.22 -1.38 1.61
CA ALA A 14 -3.29 -2.30 1.21
C ALA A 14 -3.98 -2.91 2.43
N THR A 15 -5.27 -3.22 2.28
CA THR A 15 -6.12 -3.83 3.31
C THR A 15 -6.59 -5.23 2.93
N GLU A 16 -7.02 -6.01 3.92
CA GLU A 16 -7.55 -7.37 3.71
C GLU A 16 -8.81 -7.38 2.83
N HIS A 17 -9.62 -6.31 2.84
CA HIS A 17 -10.78 -6.18 1.95
C HIS A 17 -10.43 -5.66 0.54
N GLY A 18 -9.15 -5.61 0.17
CA GLY A 18 -8.71 -5.26 -1.18
C GLY A 18 -8.76 -3.76 -1.47
N MET A 19 -8.79 -2.91 -0.44
CA MET A 19 -8.64 -1.46 -0.59
C MET A 19 -7.18 -1.07 -0.50
N GLY A 20 -6.80 0.04 -1.13
CA GLY A 20 -5.45 0.56 -1.01
C GLY A 20 -5.24 1.87 -1.72
N LYS A 21 -4.04 2.42 -1.55
CA LYS A 21 -3.64 3.72 -2.12
C LYS A 21 -2.14 3.92 -2.00
N ARG A 22 -1.64 4.95 -2.67
CA ARG A 22 -0.33 5.53 -2.42
C ARG A 22 -0.47 6.87 -1.69
N SER A 23 0.51 7.21 -0.87
CA SER A 23 0.58 8.51 -0.19
C SER A 23 2.01 9.04 -0.17
N GLU A 24 2.16 10.34 -0.40
CA GLU A 24 3.43 11.04 -0.33
C GLU A 24 4.06 10.97 1.06
N ILE A 25 5.38 10.76 1.12
CA ILE A 25 6.14 10.71 2.37
C ILE A 25 6.09 12.04 3.10
N ALA A 26 6.09 13.15 2.35
CA ALA A 26 5.93 14.50 2.90
C ALA A 26 4.64 14.68 3.72
N GLY A 27 3.61 13.85 3.50
CA GLY A 27 2.38 13.84 4.29
C GLY A 27 2.51 13.27 5.70
N TYR A 28 3.64 12.62 6.02
CA TYR A 28 3.93 11.99 7.30
C TYR A 28 4.90 12.85 8.11
N ARG A 29 4.36 13.66 9.02
CA ARG A 29 5.18 14.47 9.93
C ARG A 29 6.09 13.59 10.80
N LEU A 30 7.29 14.08 11.08
CA LEU A 30 8.18 13.48 12.06
C LEU A 30 7.51 13.43 13.44
N GLN A 31 7.75 12.33 14.15
CA GLN A 31 7.26 12.11 15.51
C GLN A 31 8.38 11.55 16.39
N GLN A 32 8.30 11.87 17.67
CA GLN A 32 9.17 11.26 18.68
C GLN A 32 8.78 9.79 18.89
N ARG A 33 9.77 8.99 19.30
CA ARG A 33 9.55 7.58 19.66
C ARG A 33 8.59 7.47 20.85
N GLY A 34 7.71 6.47 20.82
CA GLY A 34 6.76 6.18 21.91
C GLY A 34 5.41 6.89 21.80
N GLY A 35 5.19 7.71 20.75
CA GLY A 35 3.87 8.28 20.45
C GLY A 35 2.91 7.28 19.77
N GLN A 36 1.63 7.66 19.68
CA GLN A 36 0.57 6.84 19.05
C GLN A 36 0.61 6.80 17.51
N GLY A 37 1.53 7.53 16.87
CA GLY A 37 1.60 7.59 15.41
C GLY A 37 0.77 8.72 14.77
N VAL A 38 0.59 8.61 13.46
CA VAL A 38 -0.35 9.41 12.65
C VAL A 38 -1.25 8.47 11.84
N ILE A 39 -2.44 8.94 11.45
CA ILE A 39 -3.38 8.13 10.65
C ILE A 39 -2.81 7.91 9.25
N ASN A 40 -2.52 6.66 8.91
CA ASN A 40 -1.99 6.21 7.62
C ASN A 40 -3.08 5.87 6.59
N LEU A 41 -4.25 5.44 7.06
CA LEU A 41 -5.39 5.05 6.25
C LEU A 41 -6.66 5.21 7.10
N LYS A 42 -7.72 5.76 6.52
CA LYS A 42 -9.04 5.73 7.14
C LYS A 42 -9.77 4.48 6.67
N LEU A 43 -10.10 3.56 7.56
CA LEU A 43 -10.85 2.37 7.18
C LEU A 43 -12.32 2.72 6.92
N ALA A 44 -12.90 2.13 5.87
CA ALA A 44 -14.33 2.23 5.59
C ALA A 44 -15.15 1.28 6.47
N ASP A 45 -14.62 0.09 6.71
CA ASP A 45 -15.18 -0.93 7.61
C ASP A 45 -14.27 -1.09 8.83
N ARG A 46 -14.86 -1.18 10.03
CA ARG A 46 -14.12 -1.39 11.28
C ARG A 46 -13.49 -2.78 11.37
N ARG A 47 -13.99 -3.75 10.61
CA ARG A 47 -13.45 -5.12 10.54
C ARG A 47 -12.21 -5.20 9.68
N ASP A 48 -12.09 -4.32 8.67
CA ASP A 48 -10.95 -4.29 7.76
C ASP A 48 -9.64 -3.99 8.52
N ARG A 49 -8.53 -4.46 7.95
CA ARG A 49 -7.20 -4.37 8.53
C ARG A 49 -6.19 -4.07 7.43
N VAL A 50 -5.21 -3.23 7.77
CA VAL A 50 -4.05 -3.02 6.89
C VAL A 50 -3.20 -4.29 6.93
N VAL A 51 -2.97 -4.89 5.76
CA VAL A 51 -2.17 -6.12 5.61
C VAL A 51 -0.76 -5.82 5.12
N ALA A 52 -0.59 -4.73 4.37
CA ALA A 52 0.71 -4.36 3.83
C ALA A 52 0.92 -2.84 3.79
N VAL A 53 2.17 -2.45 4.06
CA VAL A 53 2.69 -1.11 3.79
C VAL A 53 4.05 -1.28 3.12
N LYS A 54 4.26 -0.66 1.96
CA LYS A 54 5.51 -0.73 1.18
C LYS A 54 5.89 0.66 0.69
N ALA A 55 7.18 1.00 0.74
CA ALA A 55 7.69 2.12 -0.04
C ALA A 55 7.82 1.66 -1.50
N VAL A 56 7.26 2.44 -2.43
CA VAL A 56 7.22 2.13 -3.86
C VAL A 56 7.53 3.36 -4.70
N ARG A 57 8.16 3.14 -5.83
CA ARG A 57 8.37 4.10 -6.91
C ARG A 57 7.37 3.84 -8.04
N ASP A 58 7.21 4.81 -8.94
CA ASP A 58 6.30 4.66 -10.09
C ASP A 58 6.68 3.51 -11.03
N VAL A 59 7.98 3.20 -11.12
CA VAL A 59 8.51 2.10 -11.95
C VAL A 59 8.28 0.72 -11.34
N ASP A 60 7.97 0.65 -10.04
CA ASP A 60 7.79 -0.61 -9.36
C ASP A 60 6.43 -1.24 -9.71
N GLN A 61 6.34 -2.54 -9.47
CA GLN A 61 5.09 -3.29 -9.54
C GLN A 61 4.85 -3.98 -8.21
N PHE A 62 3.62 -4.43 -7.99
CA PHE A 62 3.30 -5.20 -6.79
C PHE A 62 2.31 -6.31 -7.12
N MET A 63 2.32 -7.34 -6.29
CA MET A 63 1.40 -8.46 -6.38
C MET A 63 0.54 -8.52 -5.14
N VAL A 64 -0.78 -8.44 -5.32
CA VAL A 64 -1.77 -8.67 -4.27
C VAL A 64 -2.08 -10.15 -4.24
N ILE A 65 -1.90 -10.78 -3.09
CA ILE A 65 -2.08 -12.23 -2.90
C ILE A 65 -3.29 -12.44 -1.99
N THR A 66 -4.26 -13.21 -2.44
CA THR A 66 -5.46 -13.53 -1.66
C THR A 66 -5.34 -14.86 -0.92
N ARG A 67 -6.19 -15.07 0.07
CA ARG A 67 -6.24 -16.32 0.87
C ARG A 67 -6.51 -17.54 0.00
N ASN A 68 -7.28 -17.38 -1.07
CA ASN A 68 -7.60 -18.45 -2.01
C ASN A 68 -6.51 -18.71 -3.05
N GLY A 69 -5.37 -18.02 -2.97
CA GLY A 69 -4.23 -18.20 -3.88
C GLY A 69 -4.34 -17.44 -5.20
N VAL A 70 -5.28 -16.49 -5.31
CA VAL A 70 -5.33 -15.59 -6.47
C VAL A 70 -4.21 -14.55 -6.33
N VAL A 71 -3.47 -14.35 -7.41
CA VAL A 71 -2.39 -13.36 -7.48
C VAL A 71 -2.71 -12.33 -8.55
N ASN A 72 -2.77 -11.05 -8.16
CA ASN A 72 -3.02 -9.93 -9.06
C ASN A 72 -1.79 -9.01 -9.11
N ARG A 73 -1.14 -8.91 -10.27
CA ARG A 73 0.05 -8.07 -10.49
C ARG A 73 -0.37 -6.73 -11.08
N GLN A 74 0.08 -5.63 -10.48
CA GLN A 74 -0.30 -4.26 -10.84
C GLN A 74 0.94 -3.35 -10.90
N ARG A 75 0.87 -2.31 -11.72
CA ARG A 75 1.90 -1.26 -11.75
C ARG A 75 1.63 -0.25 -10.63
N ALA A 76 2.68 0.22 -9.95
CA ALA A 76 2.51 1.14 -8.84
C ALA A 76 1.96 2.50 -9.28
N ASP A 77 2.30 2.97 -10.48
CA ASP A 77 1.83 4.22 -11.08
C ASP A 77 0.33 4.23 -11.43
N GLU A 78 -0.31 3.07 -11.56
CA GLU A 78 -1.77 2.97 -11.74
C GLU A 78 -2.54 3.20 -10.43
N VAL A 79 -1.88 3.06 -9.28
CA VAL A 79 -2.48 3.32 -7.97
C VAL A 79 -2.38 4.80 -7.64
N ARG A 80 -3.54 5.42 -7.38
CA ARG A 80 -3.61 6.86 -7.09
C ARG A 80 -2.80 7.25 -5.85
N VAL A 81 -2.01 8.30 -6.01
CA VAL A 81 -1.39 9.03 -4.90
C VAL A 81 -2.41 10.02 -4.32
N ILE A 82 -2.80 9.80 -3.07
CA ILE A 82 -3.75 10.65 -2.34
C ILE A 82 -3.34 10.76 -0.87
N GLY A 83 -3.96 11.69 -0.13
CA GLY A 83 -3.59 11.96 1.27
C GLY A 83 -3.67 10.76 2.21
N ARG A 84 -2.79 10.72 3.23
CA ARG A 84 -2.72 9.62 4.20
C ARG A 84 -4.01 9.37 4.99
N ALA A 85 -4.84 10.38 5.26
CA ALA A 85 -6.06 10.21 6.07
C ALA A 85 -7.33 9.90 5.24
N THR A 86 -7.18 9.33 4.05
CA THR A 86 -8.29 8.91 3.15
C THR A 86 -8.51 7.39 3.16
N GLN A 87 -9.60 6.93 2.55
CA GLN A 87 -9.96 5.50 2.44
C GLN A 87 -9.21 4.74 1.35
N GLY A 88 -8.70 5.43 0.33
CA GLY A 88 -8.11 4.75 -0.84
C GLY A 88 -9.15 4.35 -1.89
N VAL A 89 -8.70 3.50 -2.80
CA VAL A 89 -9.47 2.93 -3.91
C VAL A 89 -9.42 1.41 -3.82
N ARG A 90 -10.27 0.73 -4.59
CA ARG A 90 -10.23 -0.74 -4.69
C ARG A 90 -9.03 -1.16 -5.54
N LEU A 91 -8.15 -1.98 -4.97
CA LEU A 91 -7.03 -2.61 -5.70
C LEU A 91 -7.46 -3.89 -6.39
N VAL A 92 -8.26 -4.71 -5.70
CA VAL A 92 -8.71 -6.02 -6.20
C VAL A 92 -10.18 -6.26 -5.88
N ASN A 93 -10.89 -6.95 -6.77
CA ASN A 93 -12.21 -7.51 -6.48
C ASN A 93 -12.01 -8.88 -5.82
N LEU A 94 -12.59 -9.05 -4.64
CA LEU A 94 -12.50 -10.29 -3.89
C LEU A 94 -13.77 -11.10 -4.07
N ASP A 95 -13.61 -12.42 -4.21
CA ASP A 95 -14.73 -13.34 -4.13
C ASP A 95 -15.29 -13.39 -2.71
N LYS A 96 -16.52 -13.89 -2.57
CA LYS A 96 -17.19 -13.98 -1.28
C LYS A 96 -16.38 -14.83 -0.30
N GLY A 97 -15.92 -14.21 0.78
CA GLY A 97 -15.14 -14.88 1.85
C GLY A 97 -13.63 -14.90 1.60
N ASP A 98 -13.16 -14.43 0.43
CA ASP A 98 -11.75 -14.22 0.18
C ASP A 98 -11.27 -12.89 0.80
N GLN A 99 -9.97 -12.79 1.01
CA GLN A 99 -9.32 -11.59 1.52
C GLN A 99 -7.87 -11.53 1.06
N VAL A 100 -7.33 -10.32 0.96
CA VAL A 100 -5.90 -10.14 0.74
C VAL A 100 -5.15 -10.58 1.99
N VAL A 101 -4.10 -11.40 1.82
CA VAL A 101 -3.25 -11.88 2.91
C VAL A 101 -1.86 -11.26 2.89
N ASP A 102 -1.36 -10.87 1.71
CA ASP A 102 -0.06 -10.20 1.58
C ASP A 102 0.02 -9.36 0.30
N VAL A 103 0.99 -8.45 0.27
CA VAL A 103 1.41 -7.74 -0.92
C VAL A 103 2.93 -7.87 -1.09
N ALA A 104 3.34 -8.47 -2.19
CA ALA A 104 4.75 -8.58 -2.57
C ALA A 104 5.15 -7.40 -3.48
N LEU A 105 6.30 -6.79 -3.20
CA LEU A 105 6.88 -5.75 -4.05
C LEU A 105 7.76 -6.40 -5.13
N VAL A 106 7.58 -5.98 -6.38
CA VAL A 106 8.43 -6.32 -7.50
C VAL A 106 9.16 -5.04 -7.90
N VAL A 107 10.44 -4.97 -7.52
CA VAL A 107 11.28 -3.80 -7.77
C VAL A 107 11.43 -3.62 -9.29
N GLY A 108 11.05 -2.45 -9.78
CA GLY A 108 11.24 -2.06 -11.16
C GLY A 108 12.71 -1.75 -11.45
N ASP A 109 13.14 -2.09 -12.65
CA ASP A 109 14.50 -1.82 -13.10
C ASP A 109 14.70 -0.33 -13.37
N ASN A 110 15.85 0.20 -12.96
CA ASN A 110 16.19 1.62 -13.19
C ASN A 110 16.80 1.87 -14.56
N GLY A 111 16.97 0.83 -15.39
CA GLY A 111 17.65 0.96 -16.67
C GLY A 111 19.14 1.29 -16.54
N GLU A 112 19.75 0.94 -15.41
CA GLU A 112 21.21 0.99 -15.22
C GLU A 112 21.77 -0.44 -15.29
N ASP A 113 21.79 -0.97 -16.53
CA ASP A 113 22.79 -1.94 -16.99
C ASP A 113 23.84 -1.19 -17.81
#